data_AF-A0A7H1AHG2-F1
#
_entry.id   AF-A0A7H1AHG2-F1
#
_cell.length_a   1.000
_cell.length_b   1.000
_cell.length_c   1.000
_cell.angle_alpha   90.00
_cell.angle_beta   90.00
_cell.angle_gamma   90.00
#
_symmetry.space_group_name_H-M   'P 1'
#
loop_
_entity.id
_entity.type
_entity.pdbx_description
1 polymer ?
#
loop_
_entity_poly.entity_id
_entity_poly.type
_entity_poly.pdbx_seq_one_letter_code
_entity_poly.pdbx_strand_id
1 'polypeptide(L)'
;MRASNKTRILDAAVRVINREGVRAVTFESVSSEAGLTRGGLLYHFPSREALLRGIDAHLVQAWEASMEALAGKPTAQTTAVERYEAYMRVSAQSATRAELLFMLESMDPETGSAPWNEAMLRWAPSPPAAGTVAPSAWDPFIARLAADGLWIYEAMYNGTLDAAERAIIVARLAQLLKPEPAS
;
A
#
# COMPACT_ATOMS: atom_id res chain seq x y z
N MET A 1 -6.61 -0.46 22.67
CA MET A 1 -7.53 -1.56 22.34
C MET A 1 -6.70 -2.82 22.14
N ARG A 2 -7.03 -3.97 22.76
CA ARG A 2 -6.32 -5.22 22.45
C ARG A 2 -6.65 -5.63 21.01
N ALA A 3 -5.64 -5.91 20.18
CA ALA A 3 -5.85 -6.39 18.82
C ALA A 3 -6.70 -7.67 18.85
N SER A 4 -7.71 -7.75 17.99
CA SER A 4 -8.55 -8.95 17.87
C SER A 4 -7.66 -10.16 17.49
N ASN A 5 -8.08 -11.37 17.85
CA ASN A 5 -7.36 -12.58 17.41
C ASN A 5 -7.26 -12.64 15.88
N LYS A 6 -8.25 -12.11 15.16
CA LYS A 6 -8.21 -11.96 13.70
C LYS A 6 -7.03 -11.07 13.26
N THR A 7 -6.89 -9.88 13.83
CA THR A 7 -5.77 -8.95 13.52
C THR A 7 -4.42 -9.61 13.82
N ARG A 8 -4.30 -10.28 14.98
CA ARG A 8 -3.06 -11.00 15.35
C ARG A 8 -2.66 -12.09 14.35
N ILE A 9 -3.65 -12.83 13.84
CA ILE A 9 -3.43 -13.84 12.79
C ILE A 9 -2.92 -13.19 11.49
N LEU A 10 -3.52 -12.07 11.10
CA LEU A 10 -3.15 -11.36 9.88
C LEU A 10 -1.74 -10.75 9.97
N ASP A 11 -1.41 -10.10 11.10
CA ASP A 11 -0.05 -9.60 11.35
C ASP A 11 0.99 -10.72 11.33
N ALA A 12 0.67 -11.88 11.91
CA ALA A 12 1.52 -13.07 11.86
C ALA A 12 1.73 -13.57 10.42
N ALA A 13 0.66 -13.65 9.63
CA ALA A 13 0.77 -14.07 8.24
C ALA A 13 1.64 -13.10 7.42
N VAL A 14 1.49 -11.78 7.61
CA VAL A 14 2.33 -10.76 6.94
C VAL A 14 3.81 -10.96 7.29
N ARG A 15 4.14 -11.27 8.55
CA ARG A 15 5.54 -11.59 8.94
C ARG A 15 6.07 -12.83 8.24
N VAL A 16 5.27 -13.90 8.12
CA VAL A 16 5.65 -15.10 7.36
C VAL A 16 5.90 -14.76 5.89
N ILE A 17 5.04 -13.95 5.28
CA ILE A 17 5.18 -13.55 3.86
C ILE A 17 6.47 -12.76 3.63
N ASN A 18 6.75 -11.78 4.50
CA ASN A 18 7.95 -10.95 4.38
C ASN A 18 9.23 -11.79 4.51
N ARG A 19 9.22 -12.83 5.35
CA ARG A 19 10.38 -13.70 5.59
C ARG A 19 10.53 -14.82 4.54
N GLU A 20 9.44 -15.48 4.17
CA GLU A 20 9.47 -16.76 3.45
C GLU A 20 8.63 -16.74 2.15
N GLY A 21 7.86 -15.67 1.91
CA GLY A 21 6.98 -15.52 0.75
C GLY A 21 5.59 -16.12 0.93
N VAL A 22 4.68 -15.82 -0.01
CA VAL A 22 3.25 -16.19 0.05
C VAL A 22 3.04 -17.71 0.10
N ARG A 23 3.92 -18.50 -0.53
CA ARG A 23 3.84 -19.97 -0.53
C ARG A 23 4.05 -20.59 0.86
N ALA A 24 4.77 -19.90 1.74
CA ALA A 24 4.99 -20.36 3.11
C ALA A 24 3.75 -20.17 4.00
N VAL A 25 2.76 -19.38 3.57
CA VAL A 25 1.52 -19.12 4.32
C VAL A 25 0.67 -20.38 4.37
N THR A 26 0.74 -21.05 5.52
CA THR A 26 -0.03 -22.24 5.89
C THR A 26 -0.69 -22.04 7.25
N PHE A 27 -1.76 -22.79 7.53
CA PHE A 27 -2.37 -22.77 8.87
C PHE A 27 -1.36 -23.06 9.98
N GLU A 28 -0.43 -23.97 9.74
CA GLU A 28 0.62 -24.34 10.69
C GLU A 28 1.58 -23.17 10.95
N SER A 29 2.24 -22.67 9.89
CA SER A 29 3.19 -21.53 10.00
C SER A 29 2.56 -20.31 10.67
N VAL A 30 1.34 -19.94 10.28
CA VAL A 30 0.67 -18.75 10.83
C VAL A 30 0.19 -18.98 12.26
N SER A 31 -0.31 -20.18 12.59
CA SER A 31 -0.71 -20.48 13.97
C SER A 31 0.49 -20.45 14.92
N SER A 32 1.64 -20.99 14.50
CA SER A 32 2.91 -20.93 15.21
C SER A 32 3.36 -19.46 15.41
N GLU A 33 3.41 -18.68 14.33
CA GLU A 33 3.81 -17.26 14.36
C GLU A 33 2.85 -16.37 15.17
N ALA A 34 1.55 -16.72 15.24
CA ALA A 34 0.55 -15.98 16.00
C ALA A 34 0.48 -16.39 17.49
N GLY A 35 1.10 -17.51 17.85
CA GLY A 35 0.95 -18.14 19.17
C GLY A 35 -0.47 -18.64 19.42
N LEU A 36 -1.11 -19.20 18.40
CA LEU A 36 -2.49 -19.71 18.44
C LEU A 36 -2.53 -21.18 18.01
N THR A 37 -3.62 -21.87 18.31
CA THR A 37 -3.85 -23.22 17.78
C THR A 37 -4.39 -23.17 16.35
N ARG A 38 -4.15 -24.23 15.58
CA ARG A 38 -4.75 -24.40 14.24
C ARG A 38 -6.27 -24.29 14.27
N GLY A 39 -6.92 -24.86 15.29
CA GLY A 39 -8.37 -24.76 15.48
C GLY A 39 -8.84 -23.32 15.72
N GLY A 40 -8.09 -22.55 16.50
CA GLY A 40 -8.36 -21.12 16.71
C GLY A 40 -8.20 -20.30 15.44
N LEU A 41 -7.28 -20.67 14.55
CA LEU A 41 -7.12 -20.02 13.24
C LEU A 41 -8.27 -20.36 12.29
N LEU A 42 -8.65 -21.65 12.21
CA LEU A 42 -9.78 -22.13 11.38
C LEU A 42 -11.12 -21.49 11.75
N TYR A 43 -11.31 -21.14 13.02
CA TYR A 43 -12.49 -20.39 13.47
C TYR A 43 -12.62 -19.02 12.78
N HIS A 44 -11.50 -18.35 12.50
CA HIS A 44 -11.50 -17.04 11.85
C HIS A 44 -11.36 -17.13 10.33
N PHE A 45 -10.63 -18.13 9.83
CA PHE A 45 -10.34 -18.31 8.42
C PHE A 45 -10.57 -19.79 8.04
N PRO A 46 -11.73 -20.13 7.44
CA PRO A 46 -12.10 -21.53 7.20
C PRO A 46 -11.27 -22.20 6.09
N SER A 47 -10.56 -21.42 5.27
CA SER A 47 -9.70 -21.92 4.19
C SER A 47 -8.45 -21.05 4.01
N ARG A 48 -7.47 -21.54 3.25
CA ARG A 48 -6.26 -20.77 2.91
C ARG A 48 -6.62 -19.55 2.07
N GLU A 49 -7.57 -19.69 1.14
CA GLU A 49 -8.07 -18.60 0.31
C GLU A 49 -8.77 -17.54 1.16
N ALA A 50 -9.54 -17.94 2.19
CA ALA A 50 -10.15 -17.01 3.12
C ALA A 50 -9.09 -16.24 3.94
N LEU A 51 -8.00 -16.91 4.32
CA LEU A 51 -6.86 -16.28 4.98
C LEU A 51 -6.16 -15.27 4.05
N LEU A 52 -5.89 -15.65 2.80
CA LEU A 52 -5.26 -14.75 1.81
C LEU A 52 -6.09 -13.50 1.56
N ARG A 53 -7.41 -13.64 1.32
CA ARG A 53 -8.32 -12.47 1.20
C ARG A 53 -8.34 -11.61 2.45
N GLY A 54 -8.21 -12.23 3.63
CA GLY A 54 -8.09 -11.51 4.89
C GLY A 54 -6.80 -10.70 4.98
N ILE A 55 -5.69 -11.25 4.48
CA ILE A 55 -4.39 -10.58 4.43
C ILE A 55 -4.44 -9.39 3.46
N ASP A 56 -5.05 -9.56 2.28
CA ASP A 56 -5.27 -8.45 1.34
C ASP A 56 -5.99 -7.27 1.99
N ALA A 57 -7.15 -7.54 2.58
CA ALA A 57 -7.94 -6.51 3.23
C ALA A 57 -7.17 -5.85 4.39
N HIS A 58 -6.37 -6.62 5.13
CA HIS A 58 -5.55 -6.12 6.23
C HIS A 58 -4.43 -5.21 5.76
N LEU A 59 -3.73 -5.60 4.69
CA LEU A 59 -2.66 -4.79 4.10
C LEU A 59 -3.21 -3.48 3.54
N VAL A 60 -4.32 -3.51 2.82
CA VAL A 60 -4.99 -2.30 2.32
C VAL A 60 -5.40 -1.38 3.47
N GLN A 61 -6.00 -1.92 4.54
CA GLN A 61 -6.38 -1.14 5.71
C GLN A 61 -5.16 -0.51 6.42
N ALA A 62 -4.07 -1.27 6.58
CA ALA A 62 -2.84 -0.76 7.17
C ALA A 62 -2.20 0.34 6.32
N TRP A 63 -2.25 0.18 5.00
CA TRP A 63 -1.76 1.16 4.04
C TRP A 63 -2.57 2.46 4.08
N GLU A 64 -3.90 2.37 4.04
CA GLU A 64 -4.77 3.55 4.19
C GLU A 64 -4.61 4.24 5.55
N ALA A 65 -4.51 3.47 6.63
CA ALA A 65 -4.26 4.04 7.96
C ALA A 65 -2.92 4.80 8.03
N SER A 66 -1.90 4.34 7.30
CA SER A 66 -0.60 5.04 7.21
C SER A 66 -0.74 6.38 6.49
N MET A 67 -1.56 6.43 5.44
CA MET A 67 -1.88 7.67 4.73
C MET A 67 -2.66 8.67 5.61
N GLU A 68 -3.69 8.19 6.31
CA GLU A 68 -4.48 9.03 7.25
C GLU A 68 -3.61 9.57 8.39
N ALA A 69 -2.70 8.75 8.91
CA ALA A 69 -1.75 9.16 9.94
C ALA A 69 -0.82 10.28 9.46
N LEU A 70 -0.31 10.20 8.22
CA LEU A 70 0.52 11.26 7.63
C LEU A 70 -0.28 12.51 7.26
N ALA A 71 -1.52 12.35 6.80
CA ALA A 71 -2.42 13.48 6.53
C ALA A 71 -2.92 14.16 7.82
N GLY A 72 -2.82 13.47 8.96
CA GLY A 72 -3.28 13.94 10.28
C GLY A 72 -4.80 14.00 10.41
N LYS A 73 -5.55 13.44 9.47
CA LYS A 73 -7.02 13.48 9.42
C LYS A 73 -7.60 12.32 8.58
N PRO A 74 -8.87 11.94 8.80
CA PRO A 74 -9.52 10.90 8.00
C PRO A 74 -9.61 11.26 6.52
N THR A 75 -9.59 10.25 5.65
CA THR A 75 -9.66 10.41 4.18
C THR A 75 -10.79 11.33 3.74
N ALA A 76 -11.98 11.21 4.37
CA ALA A 76 -13.16 12.02 4.04
C ALA A 76 -12.99 13.53 4.27
N GLN A 77 -11.99 13.95 5.06
CA GLN A 77 -11.70 15.33 5.40
C GLN A 77 -10.45 15.88 4.68
N THR A 78 -9.79 15.05 3.87
CA THR A 78 -8.59 15.43 3.12
C THR A 78 -8.96 16.09 1.79
N THR A 79 -8.16 17.08 1.39
CA THR A 79 -8.16 17.57 0.00
C THR A 79 -7.41 16.60 -0.92
N ALA A 80 -7.59 16.71 -2.24
CA ALA A 80 -6.85 15.88 -3.19
C ALA A 80 -5.32 16.05 -3.05
N VAL A 81 -4.85 17.30 -2.89
CA VAL A 81 -3.42 17.59 -2.70
C VAL A 81 -2.88 16.94 -1.42
N GLU A 82 -3.63 17.01 -0.32
CA GLU A 82 -3.22 16.36 0.94
C GLU A 82 -3.12 14.84 0.82
N ARG A 83 -4.04 14.20 0.07
CA ARG A 83 -3.96 12.77 -0.22
C ARG A 83 -2.74 12.44 -1.06
N TYR A 84 -2.45 13.24 -2.08
CA TYR A 84 -1.32 13.01 -2.97
C TYR A 84 0.02 13.19 -2.25
N GLU A 85 0.13 14.17 -1.36
CA GLU A 85 1.31 14.33 -0.52
C GLU A 85 1.50 13.16 0.46
N ALA A 86 0.42 12.72 1.12
CA ALA A 86 0.46 11.54 1.97
C ALA A 86 0.91 10.31 1.17
N TYR A 87 0.34 10.14 -0.03
CA TYR A 87 0.70 9.07 -0.97
C TYR A 87 2.19 9.04 -1.27
N MET A 88 2.76 10.16 -1.71
CA MET A 88 4.18 10.25 -2.02
C MET A 88 5.07 9.92 -0.82
N ARG A 89 4.68 10.36 0.38
CA ARG A 89 5.45 10.10 1.61
C ARG A 89 5.40 8.62 1.99
N VAL A 90 4.24 7.97 1.91
CA VAL A 90 4.12 6.52 2.18
C VAL A 90 4.88 5.71 1.13
N SER A 91 4.71 6.00 -0.16
CA SER A 91 5.41 5.28 -1.23
C SER A 91 6.93 5.43 -1.15
N ALA A 92 7.42 6.51 -0.55
CA ALA A 92 8.84 6.72 -0.30
C ALA A 92 9.39 5.98 0.94
N GLN A 93 8.56 5.41 1.82
CA GLN A 93 9.02 4.67 3.01
C GLN A 93 9.38 3.20 2.74
N SER A 94 9.58 2.85 1.46
CA SER A 94 9.86 1.51 0.91
C SER A 94 8.70 0.50 1.02
N ALA A 95 8.45 -0.25 -0.06
CA ALA A 95 7.49 -1.35 -0.05
C ALA A 95 7.99 -2.50 0.81
N THR A 96 7.09 -3.14 1.56
CA THR A 96 7.33 -4.51 1.99
C THR A 96 7.15 -5.45 0.81
N ARG A 97 7.91 -6.55 0.82
CA ARG A 97 7.77 -7.62 -0.18
C ARG A 97 6.35 -8.19 -0.23
N ALA A 98 5.66 -8.24 0.92
CA ALA A 98 4.27 -8.65 1.01
C ALA A 98 3.34 -7.74 0.19
N GLU A 99 3.43 -6.42 0.35
CA GLU A 99 2.56 -5.47 -0.35
C GLU A 99 2.65 -5.61 -1.87
N LEU A 100 3.85 -5.75 -2.43
CA LEU A 100 4.02 -5.93 -3.87
C LEU A 100 3.47 -7.25 -4.39
N LEU A 101 3.68 -8.34 -3.65
CA LEU A 101 3.17 -9.66 -4.05
C LEU A 101 1.65 -9.70 -4.04
N PHE A 102 1.02 -9.14 -3.01
CA PHE A 102 -0.44 -9.08 -2.91
C PHE A 102 -1.05 -8.07 -3.88
N MET A 103 -0.39 -6.93 -4.13
CA MET A 103 -0.81 -6.02 -5.18
C MET A 103 -0.79 -6.72 -6.55
N LEU A 104 0.27 -7.45 -6.89
CA LEU A 104 0.37 -8.19 -8.14
C LEU A 104 -0.69 -9.31 -8.24
N GLU A 105 -0.93 -10.05 -7.16
CA GLU A 105 -1.98 -11.10 -7.11
C GLU A 105 -3.38 -10.50 -7.27
N SER A 106 -3.63 -9.31 -6.71
CA SER A 106 -4.91 -8.61 -6.85
C SER A 106 -5.19 -8.06 -8.26
N MET A 107 -4.19 -8.08 -9.16
CA MET A 107 -4.36 -7.77 -10.58
C MET A 107 -4.84 -8.99 -11.38
N ASP A 108 -4.89 -10.18 -10.79
CA ASP A 108 -5.42 -11.38 -11.44
C ASP A 108 -6.94 -11.22 -11.65
N PRO A 109 -7.43 -11.22 -12.92
CA PRO A 109 -8.85 -11.08 -13.23
C PRO A 109 -9.75 -12.11 -12.53
N GLU A 110 -9.22 -13.28 -12.16
CA GLU A 110 -9.98 -14.36 -11.52
C GLU A 110 -10.24 -14.11 -10.02
N THR A 111 -9.49 -13.22 -9.36
CA THR A 111 -9.66 -12.93 -7.92
C THR A 111 -10.89 -12.09 -7.61
N GLY A 112 -11.49 -11.41 -8.60
CA GLY A 112 -12.79 -10.74 -8.54
C GLY A 112 -12.88 -9.48 -7.65
N SER A 113 -11.98 -9.28 -6.69
CA SER A 113 -11.87 -8.08 -5.88
C SER A 113 -10.51 -7.41 -6.06
N ALA A 114 -10.49 -6.13 -6.37
CA ALA A 114 -9.27 -5.33 -6.49
C ALA A 114 -9.21 -4.26 -5.38
N PRO A 115 -9.12 -4.66 -4.09
CA PRO A 115 -9.16 -3.71 -2.96
C PRO A 115 -8.01 -2.70 -3.03
N TRP A 116 -6.86 -3.12 -3.55
CA TRP A 116 -5.72 -2.25 -3.85
C TRP A 116 -6.06 -1.17 -4.88
N ASN A 117 -6.75 -1.52 -5.97
CA ASN A 117 -7.13 -0.54 -6.99
C ASN A 117 -8.07 0.54 -6.43
N GLU A 118 -9.06 0.14 -5.63
CA GLU A 118 -9.98 1.09 -4.99
C GLU A 118 -9.27 2.02 -4.01
N ALA A 119 -8.35 1.48 -3.19
CA ALA A 119 -7.55 2.29 -2.27
C ALA A 119 -6.60 3.24 -3.03
N MET A 120 -5.97 2.75 -4.10
CA MET A 120 -5.10 3.55 -4.97
C MET A 120 -5.88 4.69 -5.63
N LEU A 121 -7.09 4.46 -6.14
CA LEU A 121 -7.92 5.52 -6.73
C LEU A 121 -8.38 6.57 -5.70
N ARG A 122 -8.49 6.21 -4.41
CA ARG A 122 -8.80 7.16 -3.33
C ARG A 122 -7.62 8.07 -3.01
N TRP A 123 -6.42 7.51 -2.93
CA TRP A 123 -5.24 8.21 -2.42
C TRP A 123 -4.30 8.77 -3.48
N ALA A 124 -4.23 8.16 -4.66
CA ALA A 124 -3.27 8.51 -5.70
C ALA A 124 -3.90 9.36 -6.81
N PRO A 125 -3.13 10.25 -7.46
CA PRO A 125 -3.57 10.99 -8.65
C PRO A 125 -4.01 10.05 -9.78
N SER A 126 -5.18 10.32 -10.38
CA SER A 126 -5.63 9.66 -11.61
C SER A 126 -5.04 10.37 -12.83
N PRO A 127 -4.87 9.67 -13.98
CA PRO A 127 -4.51 10.35 -15.22
C PRO A 127 -5.56 11.41 -15.57
N PRO A 128 -5.15 12.55 -16.15
CA PRO A 128 -6.08 13.53 -16.70
C PRO A 128 -7.00 12.93 -17.77
N ALA A 129 -8.07 13.66 -18.10
CA ALA A 129 -8.99 13.24 -19.15
C ALA A 129 -8.27 13.05 -20.51
N ALA A 130 -8.77 12.11 -21.31
CA ALA A 130 -8.24 11.88 -22.65
C ALA A 130 -8.25 13.17 -23.48
N GLY A 131 -7.15 13.45 -24.17
CA GLY A 131 -6.97 14.69 -24.95
C GLY A 131 -6.44 15.89 -24.16
N THR A 132 -6.11 15.74 -22.88
CA THR A 132 -5.43 16.80 -22.11
C THR A 132 -4.04 17.09 -22.67
N VAL A 133 -3.85 18.28 -23.24
CA VAL A 133 -2.58 18.71 -23.85
C VAL A 133 -1.73 19.64 -22.99
N ALA A 134 -2.31 20.26 -21.95
CA ALA A 134 -1.60 21.16 -21.06
C ALA A 134 -0.60 20.37 -20.18
N PRO A 135 0.72 20.62 -20.26
CA PRO A 135 1.72 19.83 -19.53
C PRO A 135 1.50 19.84 -18.01
N SER A 136 1.19 21.00 -17.41
CA SER A 136 1.00 21.14 -15.97
C SER A 136 -0.19 20.35 -15.41
N ALA A 137 -1.17 20.02 -16.25
CA ALA A 137 -2.28 19.15 -15.85
C ALA A 137 -1.82 17.70 -15.59
N TRP A 138 -0.66 17.29 -16.14
CA TRP A 138 -0.08 15.97 -15.94
C TRP A 138 0.84 15.89 -14.72
N ASP A 139 1.22 17.02 -14.12
CA ASP A 139 2.21 17.08 -13.02
C ASP A 139 1.84 16.17 -11.83
N PRO A 140 0.57 16.12 -11.34
CA PRO A 140 0.21 15.18 -10.28
C PRO A 140 0.37 13.72 -10.70
N PHE A 141 0.01 13.39 -11.95
CA PHE A 141 0.12 12.02 -12.45
C PHE A 141 1.59 11.61 -12.69
N ILE A 142 2.42 12.51 -13.20
CA ILE A 142 3.88 12.31 -13.31
C ILE A 142 4.47 12.08 -11.92
N ALA A 143 4.06 12.88 -10.94
CA ALA A 143 4.55 12.75 -9.57
C ALA A 143 4.13 11.41 -8.93
N ARG A 144 2.93 10.91 -9.23
CA ARG A 144 2.52 9.53 -8.91
C ARG A 144 3.43 8.50 -9.56
N LEU A 145 3.65 8.57 -10.87
CA LEU A 145 4.49 7.60 -11.59
C LEU A 145 5.91 7.54 -11.01
N ALA A 146 6.47 8.69 -10.62
CA ALA A 146 7.77 8.75 -9.98
C ALA A 146 7.75 8.15 -8.55
N ALA A 147 6.69 8.37 -7.77
CA ALA A 147 6.51 7.75 -6.45
C ALA A 147 6.37 6.22 -6.56
N ASP A 148 5.58 5.72 -7.51
CA ASP A 148 5.40 4.29 -7.79
C ASP A 148 6.72 3.67 -8.27
N GLY A 149 7.48 4.40 -9.10
CA GLY A 149 8.80 3.99 -9.56
C GLY A 149 9.83 3.87 -8.44
N LEU A 150 9.86 4.82 -7.50
CA LEU A 150 10.71 4.74 -6.31
C LEU A 150 10.34 3.53 -5.44
N TRP A 151 9.04 3.32 -5.24
CA TRP A 151 8.51 2.21 -4.46
C TRP A 151 8.92 0.84 -5.02
N ILE A 152 8.84 0.68 -6.34
CA ILE A 152 9.29 -0.54 -7.05
C ILE A 152 10.82 -0.64 -7.06
N TYR A 153 11.54 0.48 -7.23
CA TYR A 153 12.99 0.51 -7.29
C TYR A 153 13.62 -0.10 -6.03
N GLU A 154 13.22 0.37 -4.85
CA GLU A 154 13.79 -0.11 -3.59
C GLU A 154 13.43 -1.56 -3.25
N ALA A 155 12.37 -2.08 -3.86
CA ALA A 155 11.90 -3.44 -3.60
C ALA A 155 12.42 -4.48 -4.60
N MET A 156 12.67 -4.09 -5.85
CA MET A 156 13.14 -4.98 -6.92
C MET A 156 14.65 -4.92 -7.14
N TYR A 157 15.30 -3.82 -6.77
CA TYR A 157 16.72 -3.59 -7.03
C TYR A 157 17.49 -3.46 -5.73
N ASN A 158 18.78 -3.82 -5.74
CA ASN A 158 19.67 -3.73 -4.58
C ASN A 158 20.05 -2.27 -4.18
N GLY A 159 19.40 -1.26 -4.76
CA GLY A 159 19.60 0.14 -4.43
C GLY A 159 18.66 0.54 -3.29
N THR A 160 19.20 0.77 -2.10
CA THR A 160 18.46 1.39 -1.01
C THR A 160 18.83 2.86 -0.94
N LEU A 161 17.85 3.75 -0.99
CA LEU A 161 18.07 5.14 -0.64
C LEU A 161 18.08 5.29 0.88
N ASP A 162 18.80 6.27 1.40
CA ASP A 162 18.66 6.64 2.80
C ASP A 162 17.41 7.54 3.01
N ALA A 163 17.12 7.86 4.27
CA ALA A 163 15.97 8.69 4.62
C ALA A 163 16.08 10.12 4.06
N ALA A 164 17.29 10.67 3.94
CA ALA A 164 17.52 12.02 3.44
C ALA A 164 17.34 12.09 1.92
N GLU A 165 17.84 11.08 1.19
CA GLU A 165 17.65 10.94 -0.25
C GLU A 165 16.17 10.79 -0.62
N ARG A 166 15.42 9.95 0.11
CA ARG A 166 13.96 9.85 -0.04
C ARG A 166 13.27 11.18 0.20
N ALA A 167 13.65 11.90 1.25
CA ALA A 167 13.06 13.20 1.58
C ALA A 167 13.29 14.24 0.47
N ILE A 168 14.47 14.22 -0.18
CA ILE A 168 14.76 15.08 -1.34
C ILE A 168 13.81 14.75 -2.49
N ILE A 169 13.65 13.47 -2.84
CA ILE A 169 12.76 13.05 -3.93
C ILE A 169 11.31 13.47 -3.62
N VAL A 170 10.79 13.14 -2.44
CA VAL A 170 9.42 13.50 -2.04
C VAL A 170 9.20 15.01 -2.08
N ALA A 171 10.16 15.80 -1.59
CA ALA A 171 10.06 17.25 -1.63
C ALA A 171 9.98 17.80 -3.07
N ARG A 172 10.68 17.16 -4.03
CA ARG A 172 10.61 17.53 -5.45
C ARG A 172 9.28 17.10 -6.09
N LEU A 173 8.78 15.91 -5.75
CA LEU A 173 7.46 15.46 -6.23
C LEU A 173 6.33 16.34 -5.69
N ALA A 174 6.42 16.81 -4.44
CA ALA A 174 5.45 17.72 -3.87
C ALA A 174 5.42 19.10 -4.55
N GLN A 175 6.51 19.54 -5.20
CA GLN A 175 6.52 20.78 -5.98
C GLN A 175 5.63 20.68 -7.23
N LEU A 176 5.53 19.49 -7.83
CA LEU A 176 4.64 19.21 -8.98
C LEU A 176 3.15 19.24 -8.60
N LEU A 177 2.82 19.12 -7.31
CA LEU A 177 1.43 19.20 -6.84
C LEU A 177 0.94 20.64 -6.66
N LYS A 178 1.84 21.62 -6.67
CA LYS A 178 1.48 23.03 -6.48
C LYS A 178 1.03 23.61 -7.81
N PRO A 179 -0.16 24.23 -7.89
CA PRO A 179 -0.55 24.93 -9.11
C PRO A 179 0.47 26.03 -9.43
N GLU A 180 0.78 26.21 -10.72
CA GLU A 180 1.59 27.35 -11.15
C GLU A 180 0.95 28.64 -10.62
N PRO A 181 1.75 29.59 -10.10
CA PRO A 181 1.22 30.90 -9.76
C PRO A 181 0.64 31.52 -11.03
N ALA A 182 -0.64 31.91 -10.98
CA ALA A 182 -1.28 32.66 -12.05
C ALA A 182 -0.41 33.88 -12.37
N SER A 183 0.14 33.90 -13.58
CA SER A 183 0.88 35.04 -14.14
C SER A 183 -0.09 36.12 -14.60
#